data_AF-G0MQG5-F1
#
_entry.id   AF-G0MQG5-F1
#
_cell.length_a   1.000
_cell.length_b   1.000
_cell.length_c   1.000
_cell.angle_alpha   90.00
_cell.angle_beta   90.00
_cell.angle_gamma   90.00
#
_symmetry.space_group_name_H-M   'P 1'
#
loop_
_entity.id
_entity.type
_entity.pdbx_description
1 polymer ?
#
loop_
_entity_poly.entity_id
_entity_poly.type
_entity_poly.pdbx_seq_one_letter_code
_entity_poly.pdbx_strand_id
1 'polypeptide(L)'
;MSTKMRNLVKFSKVPIYLEVFSDDVIIFEKMSDPDRTKVVHLFLKPNSTEMSTNIPFEPSVRRKSMFQCEKNLDGYRRIMDDFVDIFVVTPVDFDMRSVPSDICIQYLEYAMSLGLKFKKVQVVISRGNVDCSRKVLAACAQATQLHIQLDRYSKDFFLLDKFRDYKMDVFELTINPNFEWFTLDHLLALTNCSNVRIHTVILSDADLNTFLKYWMSTIGAMETLHVELHDRGLIDGEAVMDGIPRKEIERNEKFEVERADGVKATICCDNLKFSIDLEKHSD
;
A
#
# COMPACT_ATOMS: atom_id res chain seq x y z
N MET A 1 -33.34 -2.16 7.22
CA MET A 1 -33.26 -3.63 7.46
C MET A 1 -34.00 -3.95 8.76
N SER A 2 -34.91 -4.93 8.78
CA SER A 2 -35.67 -5.23 10.01
C SER A 2 -34.75 -5.78 11.11
N THR A 3 -35.08 -5.51 12.39
CA THR A 3 -34.33 -6.01 13.56
C THR A 3 -34.15 -7.53 13.52
N LYS A 4 -35.14 -8.25 13.00
CA LYS A 4 -35.11 -9.70 12.83
C LYS A 4 -34.08 -10.15 11.80
N MET A 5 -33.93 -9.41 10.69
CA MET A 5 -32.93 -9.67 9.65
C MET A 5 -31.52 -9.31 10.13
N ARG A 6 -31.35 -8.19 10.85
CA ARG A 6 -30.06 -7.84 11.49
C ARG A 6 -29.61 -8.95 12.43
N ASN A 7 -30.53 -9.47 13.26
CA ASN A 7 -30.23 -10.57 14.17
C ASN A 7 -29.82 -11.85 13.40
N LEU A 8 -30.57 -12.24 12.36
CA LEU A 8 -30.24 -13.41 11.54
C LEU A 8 -28.86 -13.31 10.86
N VAL A 9 -28.52 -12.13 10.32
CA VAL A 9 -27.21 -11.91 9.70
C VAL A 9 -26.10 -11.88 10.75
N LYS A 10 -26.32 -11.23 11.90
CA LYS A 10 -25.39 -11.17 13.04
C LYS A 10 -25.01 -12.56 13.56
N PHE A 11 -25.95 -13.52 13.58
CA PHE A 11 -25.64 -14.90 13.97
C PHE A 11 -24.90 -15.71 12.90
N SER A 12 -24.91 -15.27 11.64
CA SER A 12 -24.33 -16.03 10.53
C SER A 12 -22.82 -15.83 10.37
N LYS A 13 -22.18 -14.95 11.15
CA LYS A 13 -20.71 -14.66 11.15
C LYS A 13 -20.10 -14.72 9.75
N VAL A 14 -20.72 -14.05 8.80
CA VAL A 14 -20.26 -14.10 7.41
C VAL A 14 -19.01 -13.22 7.31
N PRO A 15 -17.85 -13.79 6.93
CA PRO A 15 -16.67 -12.99 6.64
C PRO A 15 -16.92 -12.18 5.37
N ILE A 16 -16.65 -10.89 5.44
CA ILE A 16 -16.70 -9.99 4.29
C ILE A 16 -15.37 -9.29 4.12
N TYR A 17 -15.09 -8.93 2.87
CA TYR A 17 -14.02 -8.02 2.48
C TYR A 17 -14.64 -6.65 2.22
N LEU A 18 -14.04 -5.61 2.79
CA LEU A 18 -14.52 -4.24 2.72
C LEU A 18 -13.49 -3.40 1.96
N GLU A 19 -13.95 -2.65 0.98
CA GLU A 19 -13.14 -1.70 0.22
C GLU A 19 -13.74 -0.30 0.35
N VAL A 20 -12.95 0.63 0.89
CA VAL A 20 -13.38 2.00 1.14
C VAL A 20 -12.71 2.91 0.13
N PHE A 21 -13.50 3.48 -0.78
CA PHE A 21 -13.09 4.48 -1.76
C PHE A 21 -13.60 5.84 -1.31
N SER A 22 -12.69 6.71 -0.89
CA SER A 22 -13.06 8.05 -0.43
C SER A 22 -14.19 8.08 0.62
N ASP A 23 -14.87 9.22 0.74
CA ASP A 23 -15.94 9.49 1.70
C ASP A 23 -17.33 9.12 1.20
N ASP A 24 -17.47 8.68 -0.05
CA ASP A 24 -18.75 8.55 -0.74
C ASP A 24 -19.06 7.12 -1.22
N VAL A 25 -18.06 6.24 -1.31
CA VAL A 25 -18.22 4.89 -1.86
C VAL A 25 -17.60 3.82 -0.94
N ILE A 26 -18.46 3.06 -0.27
CA ILE A 26 -18.06 1.86 0.45
C ILE A 26 -18.55 0.65 -0.35
N ILE A 27 -17.63 -0.24 -0.68
CA ILE A 27 -17.89 -1.47 -1.41
C ILE A 27 -17.62 -2.63 -0.46
N PHE A 28 -18.43 -3.68 -0.54
CA PHE A 28 -18.11 -4.92 0.14
C PHE A 28 -18.42 -6.15 -0.70
N GLU A 29 -17.69 -7.22 -0.37
CA GLU A 29 -17.74 -8.50 -1.03
C GLU A 29 -17.84 -9.63 0.01
N LYS A 30 -18.69 -10.61 -0.25
CA LYS A 30 -18.86 -11.77 0.64
C LYS A 30 -17.80 -12.81 0.32
N MET A 31 -16.92 -13.11 1.28
CA MET A 31 -15.76 -13.99 1.07
C MET A 31 -16.13 -15.46 0.82
N SER A 32 -17.35 -15.87 1.16
CA SER A 32 -17.83 -17.24 0.91
C SER A 32 -18.48 -17.42 -0.46
N ASP A 33 -18.55 -16.38 -1.30
CA ASP A 33 -19.02 -16.52 -2.67
C ASP A 33 -17.84 -17.00 -3.54
N PRO A 34 -17.87 -18.24 -4.08
CA PRO A 34 -16.73 -18.85 -4.75
C PRO A 34 -16.25 -18.06 -5.97
N ASP A 35 -17.15 -17.33 -6.62
CA ASP A 35 -16.83 -16.58 -7.84
C ASP A 35 -16.47 -15.12 -7.57
N ARG A 36 -16.67 -14.61 -6.34
CA ARG A 36 -16.41 -13.20 -5.96
C ARG A 36 -17.08 -12.13 -6.84
N THR A 37 -18.04 -12.53 -7.68
CA THR A 37 -18.65 -11.65 -8.70
C THR A 37 -19.69 -10.70 -8.13
N LYS A 38 -20.16 -10.94 -6.89
CA LYS A 38 -21.21 -10.13 -6.27
C LYS A 38 -20.61 -9.03 -5.43
N VAL A 39 -20.41 -7.90 -6.08
CA VAL A 39 -19.98 -6.64 -5.46
C VAL A 39 -21.21 -5.81 -5.12
N VAL A 40 -21.27 -5.30 -3.88
CA VAL A 40 -22.36 -4.44 -3.43
C VAL A 40 -21.79 -3.06 -3.16
N HIS A 41 -22.40 -2.05 -3.79
CA HIS A 41 -22.04 -0.66 -3.61
C HIS A 41 -22.98 0.01 -2.61
N LEU A 42 -22.42 0.62 -1.57
CA LEU A 42 -23.13 1.52 -0.68
C LEU A 42 -22.70 2.94 -0.98
N PHE A 43 -23.67 3.77 -1.35
CA PHE A 43 -23.48 5.18 -1.59
C PHE A 43 -23.95 5.98 -0.39
N LEU A 44 -23.09 6.86 0.11
CA LEU A 44 -23.49 7.88 1.06
C LEU A 44 -24.16 9.01 0.28
N LYS A 45 -25.48 9.17 0.41
CA LYS A 45 -26.13 10.39 -0.08
C LYS A 45 -25.64 11.58 0.78
N PRO A 46 -25.00 12.61 0.21
CA PRO A 46 -24.65 13.80 0.97
C PRO A 46 -25.93 14.45 1.53
N ASN A 47 -25.92 14.80 2.81
CA ASN A 47 -26.92 15.64 3.48
C ASN A 47 -28.37 15.10 3.59
N SER A 48 -28.56 13.79 3.59
CA SER A 48 -29.87 13.17 3.90
C SER A 48 -30.13 13.14 5.40
N THR A 49 -30.89 14.12 5.92
CA THR A 49 -31.42 14.11 7.31
C THR A 49 -32.58 13.12 7.50
N GLU A 50 -33.10 12.50 6.45
CA GLU A 50 -34.13 11.48 6.56
C GLU A 50 -33.52 10.14 6.99
N MET A 51 -33.93 9.66 8.19
CA MET A 51 -33.70 8.29 8.63
C MET A 51 -34.46 7.32 7.71
N SER A 52 -33.84 6.93 6.60
CA SER A 52 -34.33 5.81 5.79
C SER A 52 -34.20 4.51 6.57
N THR A 53 -35.29 4.07 7.20
CA THR A 53 -35.36 2.78 7.93
C THR A 53 -35.40 1.57 6.98
N ASN A 54 -35.66 1.82 5.70
CA ASN A 54 -35.74 0.84 4.63
C ASN A 54 -34.91 1.32 3.43
N ILE A 55 -33.59 1.15 3.51
CA ILE A 55 -32.73 1.16 2.32
C ILE A 55 -32.88 -0.23 1.68
N PRO A 56 -33.62 -0.39 0.57
CA PRO A 56 -33.57 -1.62 -0.19
C PRO A 56 -32.13 -1.83 -0.67
N PHE A 57 -31.66 -3.05 -0.50
CA PHE A 57 -30.35 -3.50 -0.93
C PHE A 57 -30.38 -3.71 -2.45
N GLU A 58 -30.29 -2.62 -3.21
CA GLU A 58 -30.10 -2.68 -4.65
C GLU A 58 -28.71 -2.10 -4.98
N PRO A 59 -27.79 -2.89 -5.55
CA PRO A 59 -26.51 -2.37 -6.03
C PRO A 59 -26.79 -1.42 -7.19
N SER A 60 -26.86 -0.11 -6.92
CA SER A 60 -27.11 0.88 -7.96
C SER A 60 -25.80 1.31 -8.63
N VAL A 61 -25.60 0.99 -9.90
CA VAL A 61 -24.50 1.57 -10.69
C VAL A 61 -24.92 2.96 -11.15
N ARG A 62 -24.65 4.00 -10.36
CA ARG A 62 -24.72 5.39 -10.83
C ARG A 62 -23.43 6.14 -10.49
N ARG A 63 -22.54 6.22 -11.48
CA ARG A 63 -21.46 7.23 -11.53
C ARG A 63 -22.09 8.62 -11.55
N LYS A 64 -21.93 9.39 -10.47
CA LYS A 64 -22.08 10.86 -10.52
C LYS A 64 -20.88 11.52 -9.88
N SER A 65 -20.22 12.33 -10.72
CA SER A 65 -19.29 13.44 -10.48
C SER A 65 -18.18 13.28 -9.45
N MET A 66 -16.94 13.34 -9.96
CA MET A 66 -15.78 13.76 -9.19
C MET A 66 -16.00 15.17 -8.61
N PHE A 67 -15.46 15.40 -7.40
CA PHE A 67 -15.23 16.69 -6.75
C PHE A 67 -16.41 17.34 -6.01
N GLN A 68 -16.69 16.81 -4.82
CA GLN A 68 -16.43 17.50 -3.55
C GLN A 68 -16.46 16.43 -2.46
N CYS A 69 -15.29 16.09 -1.92
CA CYS A 69 -15.13 15.23 -0.75
C CYS A 69 -15.72 16.01 0.45
N GLU A 70 -17.06 16.09 0.52
CA GLU A 70 -17.76 16.67 1.66
C GLU A 70 -17.59 15.71 2.82
N LYS A 71 -16.64 16.05 3.72
CA LYS A 71 -16.34 15.50 5.05
C LYS A 71 -17.52 14.79 5.76
N ASN A 72 -18.00 13.67 5.24
CA ASN A 72 -19.13 12.95 5.83
C ASN A 72 -18.60 11.87 6.76
N LEU A 73 -17.71 12.28 7.66
CA LEU A 73 -17.08 11.37 8.63
C LEU A 73 -18.14 10.72 9.52
N ASP A 74 -19.20 11.45 9.89
CA ASP A 74 -20.29 10.88 10.68
C ASP A 74 -21.08 9.81 9.90
N GLY A 75 -21.28 10.01 8.60
CA GLY A 75 -21.87 9.01 7.71
C GLY A 75 -20.99 7.76 7.62
N TYR A 76 -19.68 7.94 7.41
CA TYR A 76 -18.71 6.85 7.43
C TYR A 76 -18.76 6.08 8.75
N ARG A 77 -18.70 6.78 9.90
CA ARG A 77 -18.73 6.16 11.22
C ARG A 77 -19.97 5.31 11.43
N ARG A 78 -21.16 5.85 11.11
CA ARG A 78 -22.43 5.11 11.23
C ARG A 78 -22.44 3.85 10.36
N ILE A 79 -21.96 3.92 9.12
CA ILE A 79 -21.87 2.75 8.26
C ILE A 79 -20.92 1.73 8.85
N MET A 80 -19.71 2.15 9.24
CA MET A 80 -18.71 1.25 9.81
C MET A 80 -19.23 0.56 11.09
N ASP A 81 -19.93 1.29 11.97
CA ASP A 81 -20.56 0.74 13.17
C ASP A 81 -21.60 -0.33 12.82
N ASP A 82 -22.52 -0.02 11.90
CA ASP A 82 -23.49 -0.99 11.41
C ASP A 82 -22.78 -2.22 10.79
N PHE A 83 -21.68 -2.02 10.06
CA PHE A 83 -20.93 -3.11 9.43
C PHE A 83 -20.27 -4.04 10.43
N VAL A 84 -19.54 -3.49 11.40
CA VAL A 84 -18.85 -4.30 12.39
C VAL A 84 -19.80 -4.93 13.40
N ASP A 85 -20.99 -4.35 13.61
CA ASP A 85 -22.05 -4.98 14.43
C ASP A 85 -22.70 -6.18 13.72
N ILE A 86 -22.78 -6.13 12.39
CA ILE A 86 -23.47 -7.13 11.57
C ILE A 86 -22.51 -8.23 11.07
N PHE A 87 -21.27 -7.89 10.74
CA PHE A 87 -20.32 -8.78 10.04
C PHE A 87 -19.00 -8.96 10.80
N VAL A 88 -18.36 -10.11 10.58
CA VAL A 88 -16.97 -10.33 11.00
C VAL A 88 -16.06 -9.82 9.90
N VAL A 89 -15.67 -8.54 9.99
CA VAL A 89 -14.77 -7.90 9.04
C VAL A 89 -13.33 -8.31 9.38
N THR A 90 -12.64 -9.01 8.47
CA THR A 90 -11.37 -9.67 8.80
C THR A 90 -10.15 -8.94 8.23
N PRO A 91 -10.13 -8.57 6.94
CA PRO A 91 -9.33 -7.42 6.47
C PRO A 91 -10.14 -6.35 5.73
N VAL A 92 -9.62 -5.13 5.75
CA VAL A 92 -10.16 -3.97 5.01
C VAL A 92 -9.12 -3.40 4.07
N ASP A 93 -9.56 -3.02 2.88
CA ASP A 93 -8.77 -2.29 1.89
C ASP A 93 -9.25 -0.82 1.81
N PHE A 94 -8.30 0.10 1.75
CA PHE A 94 -8.55 1.54 1.68
C PHE A 94 -7.90 2.12 0.43
N ASP A 95 -8.70 2.77 -0.42
CA ASP A 95 -8.22 3.63 -1.50
C ASP A 95 -8.52 5.10 -1.17
N MET A 96 -7.49 5.77 -0.66
CA MET A 96 -7.53 7.13 -0.13
C MET A 96 -6.75 8.10 -1.03
N ARG A 97 -6.46 7.72 -2.27
CA ARG A 97 -5.66 8.55 -3.20
C ARG A 97 -6.32 9.89 -3.56
N SER A 98 -7.64 9.97 -3.49
CA SER A 98 -8.41 11.20 -3.73
C SER A 98 -8.72 11.98 -2.45
N VAL A 99 -8.31 11.48 -1.28
CA VAL A 99 -8.71 12.03 0.02
C VAL A 99 -7.57 12.85 0.63
N PRO A 100 -7.81 14.11 1.04
CA PRO A 100 -6.84 14.91 1.79
C PRO A 100 -6.32 14.19 3.04
N SER A 101 -5.03 14.34 3.37
CA SER A 101 -4.41 13.59 4.48
C SER A 101 -5.04 13.84 5.85
N ASP A 102 -5.56 15.03 6.11
CA ASP A 102 -6.27 15.38 7.36
C ASP A 102 -7.61 14.65 7.50
N ILE A 103 -8.26 14.35 6.38
CA ILE A 103 -9.47 13.54 6.33
C ILE A 103 -9.07 12.05 6.39
N CYS A 104 -8.13 11.60 5.57
CA CYS A 104 -7.67 10.22 5.51
C CYS A 104 -7.33 9.65 6.89
N ILE A 105 -6.59 10.40 7.72
CA ILE A 105 -6.25 9.94 9.06
C ILE A 105 -7.48 9.69 9.95
N GLN A 106 -8.54 10.49 9.82
CA GLN A 106 -9.76 10.31 10.61
C GLN A 106 -10.49 9.01 10.25
N TYR A 107 -10.45 8.59 8.98
CA TYR A 107 -11.02 7.31 8.54
C TYR A 107 -10.18 6.15 9.08
N LEU A 108 -8.86 6.22 8.93
CA LEU A 108 -7.95 5.18 9.39
C LEU A 108 -8.00 5.01 10.92
N GLU A 109 -7.91 6.11 11.69
CA GLU A 109 -8.00 6.07 13.15
C GLU A 109 -9.33 5.49 13.64
N TYR A 110 -10.44 5.83 12.96
CA TYR A 110 -11.73 5.26 13.32
C TYR A 110 -11.80 3.76 13.04
N ALA A 111 -11.36 3.32 11.85
CA ALA A 111 -11.30 1.90 11.52
C ALA A 111 -10.42 1.12 12.51
N MET A 112 -9.27 1.68 12.90
CA MET A 112 -8.42 1.10 13.94
C MET A 112 -9.12 1.01 15.30
N SER A 113 -9.91 2.03 15.67
CA SER A 113 -10.69 2.02 16.93
C SER A 113 -11.75 0.92 16.98
N LEU A 114 -12.21 0.45 15.82
CA LEU A 114 -13.11 -0.71 15.66
C LEU A 114 -12.35 -2.06 15.65
N GLY A 115 -11.03 -2.06 15.82
CA GLY A 115 -10.19 -3.26 15.82
C GLY A 115 -9.97 -3.86 14.43
N LEU A 116 -10.21 -3.10 13.36
CA LEU A 116 -10.06 -3.57 11.99
C LEU A 116 -8.58 -3.66 11.60
N LYS A 117 -8.24 -4.74 10.88
CA LYS A 117 -6.91 -4.93 10.32
C LYS A 117 -6.88 -4.47 8.87
N PHE A 118 -5.82 -3.75 8.52
CA PHE A 118 -5.63 -3.25 7.17
C PHE A 118 -4.92 -4.30 6.33
N LYS A 119 -5.51 -4.66 5.20
CA LYS A 119 -4.82 -5.50 4.22
C LYS A 119 -4.13 -4.63 3.21
N LYS A 120 -4.85 -3.75 2.51
CA LYS A 120 -4.25 -2.81 1.55
C LYS A 120 -4.61 -1.38 1.88
N VAL A 121 -3.64 -0.48 1.82
CA VAL A 121 -3.89 0.95 1.91
C VAL A 121 -3.18 1.65 0.75
N GLN A 122 -3.92 2.50 0.03
CA GLN A 122 -3.39 3.33 -1.04
C GLN A 122 -3.63 4.80 -0.69
N VAL A 123 -2.57 5.60 -0.64
CA VAL A 123 -2.63 7.00 -0.24
C VAL A 123 -1.85 7.87 -1.21
N VAL A 124 -2.40 9.04 -1.51
CA VAL A 124 -1.61 10.14 -2.07
C VAL A 124 -1.25 11.04 -0.91
N ILE A 125 0.04 11.19 -0.68
CA ILE A 125 0.52 12.24 0.19
C ILE A 125 0.86 13.40 -0.76
N SER A 126 0.45 14.62 -0.42
CA SER A 126 0.76 15.83 -1.20
C SER A 126 1.27 16.96 -0.30
N ARG A 127 1.63 18.11 -0.90
CA ARG A 127 2.00 19.34 -0.18
C ARG A 127 0.85 19.79 0.72
N GLY A 128 0.93 19.41 1.98
CA GLY A 128 -0.08 19.73 2.96
C GLY A 128 0.50 19.72 4.37
N ASN A 129 -0.37 19.42 5.33
CA ASN A 129 0.01 19.30 6.71
C ASN A 129 0.91 18.07 6.93
N VAL A 130 2.23 18.31 7.04
CA VAL A 130 3.27 17.30 7.30
C VAL A 130 2.88 16.38 8.45
N ASP A 131 2.29 16.92 9.52
CA ASP A 131 1.93 16.11 10.69
C ASP A 131 0.77 15.16 10.38
N CYS A 132 -0.21 15.58 9.56
CA CYS A 132 -1.27 14.68 9.10
C CYS A 132 -0.68 13.56 8.24
N SER A 133 0.22 13.88 7.31
CA SER A 133 0.92 12.87 6.51
C SER A 133 1.68 11.87 7.39
N ARG A 134 2.36 12.34 8.45
CA ARG A 134 3.07 11.46 9.40
C ARG A 134 2.11 10.48 10.07
N LYS A 135 0.96 10.99 10.51
CA LYS A 135 -0.06 10.19 11.17
C LYS A 135 -0.68 9.17 10.21
N VAL A 136 -0.97 9.56 8.96
CA VAL A 136 -1.47 8.63 7.93
C VAL A 136 -0.48 7.49 7.74
N LEU A 137 0.79 7.80 7.53
CA LEU A 137 1.84 6.79 7.32
C LEU A 137 2.01 5.89 8.56
N ALA A 138 1.98 6.46 9.77
CA ALA A 138 2.03 5.69 11.01
C ALA A 138 0.82 4.75 11.17
N ALA A 139 -0.39 5.17 10.80
CA ALA A 139 -1.57 4.32 10.80
C ALA A 139 -1.47 3.19 9.75
N CYS A 140 -0.84 3.47 8.60
CA CYS A 140 -0.61 2.48 7.55
C CYS A 140 0.44 1.43 7.90
N ALA A 141 1.29 1.66 8.91
CA ALA A 141 2.39 0.74 9.27
C ALA A 141 1.93 -0.69 9.61
N GLN A 142 0.67 -0.87 9.98
CA GLN A 142 0.07 -2.18 10.31
C GLN A 142 -0.55 -2.88 9.10
N ALA A 143 -0.56 -2.25 7.92
CA ALA A 143 -1.13 -2.84 6.72
C ALA A 143 -0.22 -3.94 6.15
N THR A 144 -0.80 -4.98 5.55
CA THR A 144 -0.01 -5.99 4.82
C THR A 144 0.51 -5.45 3.48
N GLN A 145 -0.19 -4.48 2.89
CA GLN A 145 0.14 -3.86 1.61
C GLN A 145 -0.04 -2.34 1.70
N LEU A 146 0.96 -1.59 1.28
CA LEU A 146 0.92 -0.13 1.27
C LEU A 146 1.40 0.41 -0.08
N HIS A 147 0.58 1.23 -0.71
CA HIS A 147 0.96 2.02 -1.87
C HIS A 147 0.92 3.51 -1.54
N ILE A 148 2.07 4.17 -1.63
CA ILE A 148 2.21 5.60 -1.43
C ILE A 148 2.51 6.25 -2.78
N GLN A 149 1.70 7.23 -3.16
CA GLN A 149 2.01 8.15 -4.25
C GLN A 149 2.36 9.51 -3.67
N LEU A 150 3.52 10.04 -4.06
CA LEU A 150 4.00 11.33 -3.61
C LEU A 150 3.81 12.41 -4.70
N ASP A 151 2.96 13.42 -4.44
CA ASP A 151 2.71 14.54 -5.36
C ASP A 151 3.20 15.93 -4.85
N ARG A 152 3.88 16.68 -5.74
CA ARG A 152 4.27 18.11 -5.60
C ARG A 152 4.87 18.55 -4.25
N TYR A 153 6.02 18.03 -3.82
CA TYR A 153 6.59 18.31 -2.50
C TYR A 153 7.56 19.49 -2.31
N SER A 154 7.81 19.84 -1.04
CA SER A 154 8.89 20.74 -0.61
C SER A 154 10.05 19.96 0.02
N LYS A 155 11.24 20.57 0.10
CA LYS A 155 12.48 19.97 0.61
C LYS A 155 12.47 19.63 2.10
N ASP A 156 11.48 20.11 2.86
CA ASP A 156 11.42 19.97 4.32
C ASP A 156 10.77 18.65 4.80
N PHE A 157 10.59 17.69 3.89
CA PHE A 157 9.71 16.53 4.08
C PHE A 157 10.51 15.27 4.49
N PHE A 158 11.00 15.21 5.73
CA PHE A 158 11.66 14.03 6.33
C PHE A 158 10.66 13.00 6.88
N LEU A 159 9.58 12.74 6.14
CA LEU A 159 8.37 12.11 6.70
C LEU A 159 8.43 10.58 6.87
N LEU A 160 9.51 9.96 6.40
CA LEU A 160 9.61 8.52 6.23
C LEU A 160 10.80 7.92 6.99
N ASP A 161 11.18 8.57 8.09
CA ASP A 161 12.12 8.07 9.09
C ASP A 161 11.68 6.72 9.72
N LYS A 162 10.40 6.37 9.57
CA LYS A 162 9.79 5.14 10.11
C LYS A 162 9.73 3.95 9.15
N PHE A 163 10.37 3.99 7.98
CA PHE A 163 10.39 2.82 7.09
C PHE A 163 10.91 1.54 7.75
N ARG A 164 11.79 1.68 8.75
CA ARG A 164 12.32 0.54 9.53
C ARG A 164 11.24 -0.21 10.30
N ASP A 165 10.15 0.47 10.66
CA ASP A 165 9.03 -0.11 11.39
C ASP A 165 8.11 -0.93 10.48
N TYR A 166 8.25 -0.80 9.15
CA TYR A 166 7.38 -1.47 8.19
C TYR A 166 7.79 -2.93 8.01
N LYS A 167 6.80 -3.82 8.13
CA LYS A 167 6.94 -5.27 7.99
C LYS A 167 5.82 -5.79 7.10
N MET A 168 5.79 -5.28 5.87
CA MET A 168 4.69 -5.46 4.93
C MET A 168 5.03 -6.53 3.91
N ASP A 169 4.01 -7.22 3.41
CA ASP A 169 4.15 -8.17 2.32
C ASP A 169 4.44 -7.42 1.01
N VAL A 170 3.78 -6.26 0.82
CA VAL A 170 3.95 -5.42 -0.38
C VAL A 170 4.09 -3.95 0.02
N PHE A 171 5.17 -3.33 -0.39
CA PHE A 171 5.39 -1.90 -0.26
C PHE A 171 5.64 -1.30 -1.64
N GLU A 172 4.83 -0.31 -2.03
CA GLU A 172 4.96 0.39 -3.29
C GLU A 172 5.04 1.90 -3.06
N LEU A 173 6.04 2.53 -3.66
CA LEU A 173 6.28 3.97 -3.55
C LEU A 173 6.47 4.56 -4.94
N THR A 174 5.58 5.47 -5.33
CA THR A 174 5.72 6.27 -6.55
C THR A 174 6.14 7.68 -6.17
N ILE A 175 7.31 8.10 -6.66
CA ILE A 175 7.85 9.44 -6.41
C ILE A 175 7.75 10.27 -7.68
N ASN A 176 7.42 11.55 -7.54
CA ASN A 176 7.51 12.44 -8.68
C ASN A 176 9.00 12.71 -9.03
N PRO A 177 9.38 12.67 -10.31
CA PRO A 177 10.76 12.75 -10.79
C PRO A 177 11.56 13.95 -10.29
N ASN A 178 10.89 15.04 -9.93
CA ASN A 178 11.53 16.28 -9.51
C ASN A 178 12.01 16.27 -8.05
N PHE A 179 12.04 15.11 -7.38
CA PHE A 179 12.37 15.01 -5.96
C PHE A 179 13.55 14.09 -5.67
N GLU A 180 14.56 14.64 -5.00
CA GLU A 180 15.81 13.95 -4.62
C GLU A 180 15.82 13.50 -3.14
N TRP A 181 14.65 13.24 -2.55
CA TRP A 181 14.56 12.96 -1.10
C TRP A 181 14.80 11.49 -0.74
N PHE A 182 14.52 10.58 -1.68
CA PHE A 182 14.70 9.15 -1.46
C PHE A 182 16.19 8.81 -1.59
N THR A 183 16.73 8.15 -0.59
CA THR A 183 18.17 7.89 -0.45
C THR A 183 18.40 6.41 -0.18
N LEU A 184 19.66 5.99 -0.24
CA LEU A 184 20.08 4.66 0.17
C LEU A 184 19.56 4.27 1.56
N ASP A 185 19.62 5.17 2.55
CA ASP A 185 19.13 4.89 3.92
C ASP A 185 17.65 4.52 3.96
N HIS A 186 16.83 5.16 3.12
CA HIS A 186 15.41 4.85 3.00
C HIS A 186 15.21 3.46 2.37
N LEU A 187 16.00 3.10 1.36
CA LEU A 187 15.96 1.78 0.74
C LEU A 187 16.37 0.68 1.73
N LEU A 188 17.46 0.90 2.49
CA LEU A 188 17.93 -0.01 3.54
C LEU A 188 16.87 -0.24 4.62
N ALA A 189 16.12 0.82 4.98
CA ALA A 189 15.06 0.74 5.97
C ALA A 189 13.89 -0.18 5.54
N LEU A 190 13.72 -0.44 4.24
CA LEU A 190 12.64 -1.27 3.70
C LEU A 190 13.00 -2.77 3.60
N THR A 191 14.17 -3.19 4.06
CA THR A 191 14.62 -4.61 4.03
C THR A 191 13.78 -5.57 4.87
N ASN A 192 12.93 -5.02 5.75
CA ASN A 192 11.95 -5.77 6.54
C ASN A 192 10.63 -6.05 5.77
N CYS A 193 10.43 -5.45 4.60
CA CYS A 193 9.30 -5.74 3.71
C CYS A 193 9.66 -6.87 2.74
N SER A 194 8.66 -7.67 2.34
CA SER A 194 8.88 -8.82 1.45
C SER A 194 9.00 -8.41 -0.02
N ASN A 195 8.05 -7.63 -0.54
CA ASN A 195 8.06 -7.19 -1.94
C ASN A 195 8.07 -5.66 -1.99
N VAL A 196 9.16 -5.08 -2.48
CA VAL A 196 9.35 -3.63 -2.52
C VAL A 196 9.40 -3.14 -3.96
N ARG A 197 8.56 -2.14 -4.27
CA ARG A 197 8.53 -1.47 -5.57
C ARG A 197 8.69 0.02 -5.38
N ILE A 198 9.68 0.60 -6.02
CA ILE A 198 10.00 2.01 -5.89
C ILE A 198 10.16 2.59 -7.29
N HIS A 199 9.33 3.59 -7.60
CA HIS A 199 9.30 4.19 -8.93
C HIS A 199 9.88 5.60 -8.91
N THR A 200 10.74 5.86 -9.89
CA THR A 200 11.30 7.17 -10.24
C THR A 200 12.18 7.78 -9.13
N VAL A 201 13.22 7.05 -8.73
CA VAL A 201 14.20 7.51 -7.72
C VAL A 201 15.55 7.89 -8.32
N ILE A 202 16.32 8.69 -7.58
CA ILE A 202 17.67 9.06 -7.97
C ILE A 202 18.63 8.32 -7.04
N LEU A 203 19.11 7.16 -7.49
CA LEU A 203 20.15 6.37 -6.84
C LEU A 203 21.29 6.18 -7.82
N SER A 204 22.52 6.26 -7.33
CA SER A 204 23.71 5.97 -8.12
C SER A 204 24.03 4.47 -8.16
N ASP A 205 24.85 4.04 -9.10
CA ASP A 205 25.38 2.67 -9.13
C ASP A 205 26.09 2.30 -7.81
N ALA A 206 26.77 3.27 -7.20
CA ALA A 206 27.41 3.11 -5.89
C ALA A 206 26.40 2.90 -4.75
N ASP A 207 25.25 3.58 -4.79
CA ASP A 207 24.16 3.35 -3.83
C ASP A 207 23.58 1.94 -4.00
N LEU A 208 23.33 1.51 -5.24
CA LEU A 208 22.83 0.16 -5.54
C LEU A 208 23.83 -0.93 -5.13
N ASN A 209 25.13 -0.73 -5.40
CA ASN A 209 26.19 -1.63 -4.94
C ASN A 209 26.23 -1.73 -3.40
N THR A 210 26.16 -0.59 -2.71
CA THR A 210 26.16 -0.55 -1.25
C THR A 210 24.93 -1.24 -0.67
N PHE A 211 23.76 -0.98 -1.26
CA PHE A 211 22.52 -1.66 -0.89
C PHE A 211 22.64 -3.18 -1.08
N LEU A 212 23.13 -3.64 -2.24
CA LEU A 212 23.21 -5.06 -2.55
C LEU A 212 24.19 -5.78 -1.61
N LYS A 213 25.35 -5.17 -1.31
CA LYS A 213 26.28 -5.68 -0.29
C LYS A 213 25.63 -5.81 1.08
N TYR A 214 24.85 -4.81 1.50
CA TYR A 214 24.11 -4.87 2.76
C TYR A 214 23.06 -6.00 2.74
N TRP A 215 22.24 -6.07 1.70
CA TRP A 215 21.19 -7.09 1.55
C TRP A 215 21.78 -8.51 1.55
N MET A 216 22.90 -8.74 0.87
CA MET A 216 23.58 -10.05 0.88
C MET A 216 24.14 -10.43 2.25
N SER A 217 24.54 -9.45 3.06
CA SER A 217 25.12 -9.67 4.39
C SER A 217 24.09 -9.85 5.50
N THR A 218 22.82 -9.54 5.23
CA THR A 218 21.74 -9.56 6.22
C THR A 218 20.74 -10.67 5.93
N ILE A 219 20.11 -11.20 6.98
CA ILE A 219 18.96 -12.09 6.86
C ILE A 219 17.71 -11.22 6.98
N GLY A 220 17.18 -10.80 5.83
CA GLY A 220 16.01 -9.94 5.71
C GLY A 220 14.78 -10.67 5.17
N ALA A 221 13.61 -10.04 5.28
CA ALA A 221 12.36 -10.58 4.74
C ALA A 221 12.18 -10.31 3.24
N MET A 222 13.02 -9.44 2.66
CA MET A 222 12.92 -9.01 1.28
C MET A 222 13.19 -10.15 0.29
N GLU A 223 12.13 -10.52 -0.44
CA GLU A 223 12.13 -11.50 -1.53
C GLU A 223 12.29 -10.85 -2.90
N THR A 224 11.62 -9.70 -3.09
CA THR A 224 11.69 -8.96 -4.34
C THR A 224 11.92 -7.48 -4.10
N LEU A 225 12.75 -6.90 -4.94
CA LEU A 225 12.96 -5.47 -5.03
C LEU A 225 12.90 -5.07 -6.50
N HIS A 226 12.10 -4.06 -6.82
CA HIS A 226 12.12 -3.38 -8.10
C HIS A 226 12.30 -1.89 -7.87
N VAL A 227 13.32 -1.32 -8.49
CA VAL A 227 13.62 0.11 -8.44
C VAL A 227 13.68 0.64 -9.87
N GLU A 228 12.86 1.63 -10.17
CA GLU A 228 12.96 2.42 -11.40
C GLU A 228 13.68 3.73 -11.10
N LEU A 229 14.80 3.93 -11.78
CA LEU A 229 15.61 5.13 -11.67
C LEU A 229 15.07 6.25 -12.55
N HIS A 230 15.26 7.48 -12.09
CA HIS A 230 15.07 8.66 -12.91
C HIS A 230 16.16 8.74 -13.99
N ASP A 231 15.78 9.13 -15.21
CA ASP A 231 16.61 9.27 -16.41
C ASP A 231 17.89 10.12 -16.21
N ARG A 232 18.94 9.51 -15.63
CA ARG A 232 20.27 10.11 -15.41
C ARG A 232 21.40 9.28 -16.02
N GLY A 233 21.08 8.22 -16.74
CA GLY A 233 22.04 7.29 -17.33
C GLY A 233 21.61 5.85 -17.15
N LEU A 234 22.10 4.98 -18.04
CA LEU A 234 21.92 3.53 -17.92
C LEU A 234 22.68 3.03 -16.69
N ILE A 235 22.11 2.07 -15.98
CA ILE A 235 22.78 1.40 -14.85
C ILE A 235 24.01 0.67 -15.37
N ASP A 236 25.18 0.93 -14.78
CA ASP A 236 26.38 0.14 -15.06
C ASP A 236 26.37 -1.11 -14.17
N GLY A 237 25.92 -2.23 -14.73
CA GLY A 237 25.86 -3.51 -14.01
C GLY A 237 27.23 -3.96 -13.47
N GLU A 238 28.34 -3.63 -14.12
CA GLU A 238 29.67 -3.96 -13.60
C GLU A 238 30.01 -3.15 -12.34
N ALA A 239 29.68 -1.85 -12.35
CA ALA A 239 29.84 -0.99 -11.18
C ALA A 239 28.92 -1.41 -10.01
N VAL A 240 27.64 -1.73 -10.31
CA VAL A 240 26.68 -2.22 -9.30
C VAL A 240 27.14 -3.53 -8.68
N MET A 241 27.79 -4.39 -9.46
CA MET A 241 28.22 -5.72 -9.00
C MET A 241 29.67 -5.76 -8.48
N ASP A 242 30.36 -4.63 -8.38
CA ASP A 242 31.77 -4.59 -7.94
C ASP A 242 31.96 -5.18 -6.52
N GLY A 243 32.91 -6.12 -6.41
CA GLY A 243 33.21 -6.85 -5.18
C GLY A 243 32.14 -7.86 -4.73
N ILE A 244 31.19 -8.21 -5.59
CA ILE A 244 30.12 -9.19 -5.30
C ILE A 244 30.39 -10.49 -6.06
N PRO A 245 30.55 -11.64 -5.37
CA PRO A 245 30.60 -12.95 -6.03
C PRO A 245 29.32 -13.20 -6.83
N ARG A 246 29.46 -13.46 -8.13
CA ARG A 246 28.33 -13.61 -9.04
C ARG A 246 28.66 -14.54 -10.20
N LYS A 247 27.61 -15.04 -10.84
CA LYS A 247 27.67 -15.69 -12.14
C LYS A 247 26.86 -14.84 -13.12
N GLU A 248 27.51 -14.40 -14.19
CA GLU A 248 26.86 -13.61 -15.24
C GLU A 248 25.95 -14.51 -16.09
N ILE A 249 24.69 -14.09 -16.25
CA ILE A 249 23.68 -14.78 -17.08
C ILE A 249 23.55 -14.05 -18.42
N GLU A 250 23.46 -12.71 -18.37
CA GLU A 250 23.38 -11.83 -19.53
C GLU A 250 24.34 -10.67 -19.35
N ARG A 251 25.07 -10.35 -20.41
CA ARG A 251 26.27 -9.51 -20.30
C ARG A 251 25.93 -8.13 -19.74
N ASN A 252 26.53 -7.77 -18.61
CA ASN A 252 26.32 -6.51 -17.88
C ASN A 252 24.87 -6.23 -17.41
N GLU A 253 23.92 -7.13 -17.66
CA GLU A 253 22.49 -6.87 -17.41
C GLU A 253 21.88 -7.82 -16.39
N LYS A 254 22.34 -9.08 -16.32
CA LYS A 254 21.72 -10.09 -15.46
C LYS A 254 22.73 -11.00 -14.79
N PHE A 255 22.61 -11.13 -13.48
CA PHE A 255 23.55 -11.86 -12.64
C PHE A 255 22.82 -12.82 -11.68
N GLU A 256 23.36 -14.01 -11.49
CA GLU A 256 23.00 -14.93 -10.40
C GLU A 256 23.93 -14.65 -9.22
N VAL A 257 23.36 -14.44 -8.04
CA VAL A 257 24.11 -14.30 -6.78
C VAL A 257 23.59 -15.30 -5.75
N GLU A 258 24.44 -15.62 -4.77
CA GLU A 258 24.08 -16.45 -3.63
C GLU A 258 24.36 -15.67 -2.34
N ARG A 259 23.34 -15.53 -1.50
CA ARG A 259 23.44 -14.86 -0.21
C ARG A 259 24.19 -15.73 0.80
N ALA A 260 24.59 -15.12 1.92
CA ALA A 260 25.28 -15.84 2.99
C ALA A 260 24.46 -16.99 3.63
N ASP A 261 23.13 -16.96 3.49
CA ASP A 261 22.20 -18.00 3.93
C ASP A 261 21.97 -19.10 2.87
N GLY A 262 22.68 -19.05 1.74
CA GLY A 262 22.56 -20.00 0.63
C GLY A 262 21.38 -19.72 -0.31
N VAL A 263 20.60 -18.67 -0.05
CA VAL A 263 19.48 -18.28 -0.93
C VAL A 263 20.02 -17.68 -2.22
N LYS A 264 19.57 -18.23 -3.35
CA LYS A 264 19.90 -17.72 -4.68
C LYS A 264 18.96 -16.61 -5.11
N ALA A 265 19.50 -15.65 -5.86
CA ALA A 265 18.72 -14.57 -6.44
C ALA A 265 19.25 -14.17 -7.81
N THR A 266 18.34 -13.67 -8.62
CA THR A 266 18.66 -12.98 -9.87
C THR A 266 18.70 -11.48 -9.61
N ILE A 267 19.80 -10.84 -10.03
CA ILE A 267 19.95 -9.38 -10.06
C ILE A 267 19.85 -8.93 -11.51
N CYS A 268 18.96 -7.98 -11.79
CA CYS A 268 18.82 -7.37 -13.12
C CYS A 268 19.18 -5.88 -13.06
N CYS A 269 20.03 -5.44 -13.97
CA CYS A 269 20.43 -4.06 -14.21
C CYS A 269 20.10 -3.72 -15.67
N ASP A 270 18.83 -3.44 -15.97
CA ASP A 270 18.34 -3.21 -17.34
C ASP A 270 17.91 -1.75 -17.51
N ASN A 271 18.63 -1.00 -18.33
CA ASN A 271 18.39 0.41 -18.60
C ASN A 271 18.30 1.25 -17.32
N LEU A 272 17.08 1.66 -16.93
CA LEU A 272 16.78 2.44 -15.74
C LEU A 272 16.14 1.58 -14.63
N LYS A 273 16.19 0.25 -14.75
CA LYS A 273 15.53 -0.67 -13.82
C LYS A 273 16.56 -1.56 -13.15
N PHE A 274 16.53 -1.52 -11.82
CA PHE A 274 17.25 -2.45 -10.96
C PHE A 274 16.24 -3.40 -10.32
N SER A 275 16.49 -4.71 -10.37
CA SER A 275 15.69 -5.67 -9.62
C SER A 275 16.48 -6.77 -8.93
N ILE A 276 15.90 -7.28 -7.87
CA ILE A 276 16.31 -8.48 -7.15
C ILE A 276 15.10 -9.40 -7.09
N ASP A 277 15.28 -10.64 -7.53
CA ASP A 277 14.24 -11.65 -7.52
C ASP A 277 14.82 -12.95 -6.90
N LEU A 278 14.34 -13.33 -5.71
CA LEU A 278 14.72 -14.61 -5.11
C LEU A 278 14.22 -15.79 -5.94
N GLU A 279 15.07 -16.81 -6.10
CA GLU A 279 14.65 -18.06 -6.72
C GLU A 279 13.73 -18.83 -5.76
N LYS A 280 12.45 -18.94 -6.11
CA LYS A 280 11.54 -19.82 -5.36
C LYS A 280 11.88 -21.25 -5.71
N HIS A 281 12.30 -22.03 -4.72
CA HIS A 281 12.31 -23.48 -4.85
C HIS A 281 10.87 -23.93 -5.09
N SER A 282 10.58 -24.40 -6.30
CA SER A 282 9.34 -25.11 -6.60
C SER A 282 9.39 -26.45 -5.87
N ASP A 283 8.85 -26.48 -4.66
CA ASP A 283 8.59 -27.72 -3.92
C ASP A 283 7.50 -28.57 -4.60
#